data_AF-A0A941Y4I2-F1
#
_entry.id   AF-A0A941Y4I2-F1
#
_cell.length_a   1.000
_cell.length_b   1.000
_cell.length_c   1.000
_cell.angle_alpha   90.00
_cell.angle_beta   90.00
_cell.angle_gamma   90.00
#
_symmetry.space_group_name_H-M   'P 1'
#
loop_
_entity.id
_entity.type
_entity.pdbx_description
1 polymer ?
#
loop_
_entity_poly.entity_id
_entity_poly.type
_entity_poly.pdbx_seq_one_letter_code
_entity_poly.pdbx_strand_id
1 'polypeptide(L)'
;MGELPSAVSGVVFDCDGTLLDTESCWFRAEAALFARYGHVYGEPEKGLFVGLTLEGVCAAMAVRFGLPGAESRLQAELVPLVEEELGTGVSPMPGAAELVESLSGRIPIAVATNSPRTMLDDILGSSGLAGYFDATVAADEVAEAKPAPDVYLSAFGRIGAAPDRGVAIEDSPTGVAAARRAGSFVVAVSATTGGVRLAGDVTLPTLTDPRLRDWARRVVAV
;
A
#
# COMPACT_ATOMS: atom_id res chain seq x y z
N MET A 1 -6.01 0.65 23.25
CA MET A 1 -5.07 0.31 22.16
C MET A 1 -4.99 -1.20 22.16
N GLY A 2 -5.28 -1.87 21.03
CA GLY A 2 -5.34 -3.34 20.98
C GLY A 2 -3.98 -4.00 21.22
N GLU A 3 -3.99 -5.29 21.52
CA GLU A 3 -2.78 -6.12 21.53
C GLU A 3 -2.64 -6.84 20.19
N LEU A 4 -1.40 -7.04 19.73
CA LEU A 4 -1.11 -7.82 18.53
C LEU A 4 -1.46 -9.30 18.77
N PRO A 5 -2.01 -10.02 17.77
CA PRO A 5 -2.43 -11.41 17.93
C PRO A 5 -1.24 -12.33 18.25
N SER A 6 -1.47 -13.34 19.08
CA SER A 6 -0.43 -14.29 19.52
C SER A 6 -0.08 -15.36 18.47
N ALA A 7 -0.97 -15.60 17.51
CA ALA A 7 -0.78 -16.51 16.39
C ALA A 7 -1.51 -15.97 15.15
N VAL A 8 -0.99 -16.27 13.96
CA VAL A 8 -1.56 -15.82 12.68
C VAL A 8 -1.49 -16.92 11.63
N SER A 9 -2.42 -16.93 10.68
CA SER A 9 -2.38 -17.82 9.51
C SER A 9 -1.58 -17.24 8.34
N GLY A 10 -1.34 -15.93 8.33
CA GLY A 10 -0.54 -15.25 7.31
C GLY A 10 -0.56 -13.73 7.48
N VAL A 11 0.34 -13.03 6.78
CA VAL A 11 0.45 -11.58 6.82
C VAL A 11 0.34 -11.00 5.42
N VAL A 12 -0.57 -10.05 5.21
CA VAL A 12 -0.70 -9.32 3.96
C VAL A 12 -0.26 -7.88 4.16
N PHE A 13 0.77 -7.48 3.43
CA PHE A 13 1.29 -6.14 3.44
C PHE A 13 0.61 -5.30 2.37
N ASP A 14 0.23 -4.08 2.71
CA ASP A 14 0.17 -3.04 1.70
C ASP A 14 1.56 -2.72 1.15
N CYS A 15 1.63 -2.14 -0.05
CA CYS A 15 2.90 -1.88 -0.74
C CYS A 15 3.31 -0.40 -0.62
N ASP A 16 2.49 0.48 -1.16
CA ASP A 16 2.78 1.89 -1.39
C ASP A 16 2.68 2.67 -0.09
N GLY A 17 3.77 3.30 0.37
CA GLY A 17 3.82 4.01 1.65
C GLY A 17 3.94 3.08 2.88
N THR A 18 3.58 1.80 2.74
CA THR A 18 3.79 0.78 3.78
C THR A 18 5.15 0.09 3.66
N LEU A 19 5.40 -0.63 2.57
CA LEU A 19 6.66 -1.36 2.35
C LEU A 19 7.70 -0.50 1.65
N LEU A 20 7.27 0.34 0.71
CA LEU A 20 8.14 1.04 -0.24
C LEU A 20 7.76 2.52 -0.29
N ASP A 21 8.75 3.42 -0.32
CA ASP A 21 8.55 4.88 -0.40
C ASP A 21 8.21 5.31 -1.84
N THR A 22 7.06 4.86 -2.32
CA THR A 22 6.53 5.21 -3.65
C THR A 22 5.80 6.55 -3.63
N GLU A 23 5.24 6.93 -2.48
CA GLU A 23 4.56 8.21 -2.24
C GLU A 23 5.41 9.42 -2.64
N SER A 24 6.73 9.37 -2.41
CA SER A 24 7.63 10.43 -2.84
C SER A 24 7.73 10.54 -4.37
N CYS A 25 7.64 9.40 -5.08
CA CYS A 25 7.67 9.34 -6.54
C CYS A 25 6.35 9.85 -7.13
N TRP A 26 5.22 9.36 -6.59
CA TRP A 26 3.89 9.84 -6.92
C TRP A 26 3.78 11.35 -6.73
N PHE A 27 4.22 11.87 -5.58
CA PHE A 27 4.15 13.30 -5.29
C PHE A 27 4.87 14.14 -6.35
N ARG A 28 6.06 13.72 -6.82
CA ARG A 28 6.82 14.45 -7.85
C ARG A 28 6.13 14.37 -9.22
N ALA A 29 5.64 13.20 -9.60
CA ALA A 29 4.91 13.01 -10.86
C ALA A 29 3.60 13.81 -10.90
N GLU A 30 2.83 13.78 -9.82
CA GLU A 30 1.59 14.52 -9.67
C GLU A 30 1.85 16.03 -9.65
N ALA A 31 2.88 16.49 -8.93
CA ALA A 31 3.28 17.90 -8.94
C ALA A 31 3.66 18.39 -10.34
N ALA A 32 4.39 17.57 -11.10
CA ALA A 32 4.76 17.88 -12.49
C ALA A 32 3.52 17.98 -13.38
N LEU A 33 2.55 17.07 -13.22
CA LEU A 33 1.30 17.13 -13.98
C LEU A 33 0.45 18.34 -13.58
N PHE A 34 0.29 18.62 -12.29
CA PHE A 34 -0.40 19.82 -11.80
C PHE A 34 0.16 21.10 -12.40
N ALA A 35 1.50 21.23 -12.43
CA ALA A 35 2.16 22.38 -13.02
C ALA A 35 1.84 22.56 -14.51
N ARG A 36 1.71 21.47 -15.28
CA ARG A 36 1.30 21.51 -16.71
C ARG A 36 -0.09 22.10 -16.92
N TYR A 37 -0.98 21.92 -15.94
CA TYR A 37 -2.34 22.46 -15.97
C TYR A 37 -2.48 23.78 -15.20
N GLY A 38 -1.38 24.40 -14.74
CA GLY A 38 -1.39 25.68 -14.05
C GLY A 38 -1.90 25.62 -12.61
N HIS A 39 -1.90 24.43 -11.99
CA HIS A 39 -2.27 24.22 -10.60
C HIS A 39 -1.05 24.01 -9.71
N VAL A 40 -1.18 24.33 -8.43
CA VAL A 40 -0.18 24.03 -7.41
C VAL A 40 -0.56 22.71 -6.75
N TYR A 41 0.43 21.83 -6.56
CA TYR A 41 0.29 20.60 -5.80
C TYR A 41 0.98 20.75 -4.45
N GLY A 42 0.27 20.43 -3.36
CA GLY A 42 0.80 20.46 -2.00
C GLY A 42 0.11 19.43 -1.11
N GLU A 43 0.36 19.50 0.19
CA GLU A 43 -0.19 18.52 1.15
C GLU A 43 -1.72 18.40 1.16
N PRO A 44 -2.51 19.49 0.98
CA PRO A 44 -3.96 19.36 0.86
C PRO A 44 -4.38 18.49 -0.33
N GLU A 45 -3.74 18.66 -1.48
CA GLU A 45 -4.00 17.85 -2.67
C GLU A 45 -3.50 16.41 -2.49
N LYS A 46 -2.32 16.22 -1.89
CA LYS A 46 -1.78 14.89 -1.58
C LYS A 46 -2.78 14.06 -0.77
N GLY A 47 -3.35 14.64 0.28
CA GLY A 47 -4.35 13.96 1.11
C GLY A 47 -5.62 13.52 0.37
N LEU A 48 -5.90 14.05 -0.82
CA LEU A 48 -7.02 13.61 -1.66
C LEU A 48 -6.70 12.35 -2.48
N PHE A 49 -5.41 12.07 -2.71
CA PHE A 49 -4.95 11.05 -3.64
C PHE A 49 -4.37 9.82 -2.94
N VAL A 50 -3.84 9.97 -1.71
CA VAL A 50 -3.26 8.85 -0.95
C VAL A 50 -4.22 7.66 -0.88
N GLY A 51 -3.71 6.49 -1.29
CA GLY A 51 -4.41 5.22 -1.26
C GLY A 51 -5.49 5.04 -2.34
N LEU A 52 -5.67 5.99 -3.27
CA LEU A 52 -6.52 5.81 -4.44
C LEU A 52 -5.86 4.91 -5.49
N THR A 53 -6.66 4.34 -6.39
CA THR A 53 -6.14 3.74 -7.63
C THR A 53 -5.67 4.84 -8.58
N LEU A 54 -4.83 4.48 -9.56
CA LEU A 54 -4.44 5.40 -10.64
C LEU A 54 -5.67 6.03 -11.35
N GLU A 55 -6.72 5.24 -11.59
CA GLU A 55 -7.98 5.72 -12.15
C GLU A 55 -8.66 6.74 -11.23
N GLY A 56 -8.71 6.45 -9.92
CA GLY A 56 -9.25 7.35 -8.91
C GLY A 56 -8.50 8.69 -8.81
N VAL A 57 -7.17 8.64 -8.88
CA VAL A 57 -6.32 9.85 -8.94
C VAL A 57 -6.65 10.68 -10.18
N CYS A 58 -6.71 10.05 -11.36
CA CYS A 58 -7.01 10.76 -12.61
C CYS A 58 -8.42 11.35 -12.63
N ALA A 59 -9.41 10.65 -12.06
CA ALA A 59 -10.77 11.18 -11.89
C ALA A 59 -10.80 12.40 -10.95
N ALA A 60 -10.09 12.34 -9.83
CA ALA A 60 -10.00 13.47 -8.90
C ALA A 60 -9.27 14.68 -9.53
N MET A 61 -8.20 14.43 -10.30
CA MET A 61 -7.50 15.45 -11.08
C MET A 61 -8.39 16.09 -12.15
N ALA A 62 -9.17 15.30 -12.89
CA ALA A 62 -10.09 15.80 -13.91
C ALA A 62 -11.10 16.81 -13.32
N VAL A 63 -11.66 16.49 -12.15
CA VAL A 63 -12.53 17.41 -11.41
C VAL A 63 -11.76 18.66 -10.98
N ARG A 64 -10.56 18.50 -10.41
CA ARG A 64 -9.73 19.61 -9.90
C ARG A 64 -9.32 20.59 -11.00
N PHE A 65 -9.00 20.07 -12.18
CA PHE A 65 -8.58 20.86 -13.35
C PHE A 65 -9.77 21.43 -14.14
N GLY A 66 -11.00 21.07 -13.79
CA GLY A 66 -12.20 21.49 -14.53
C GLY A 66 -12.29 20.85 -15.91
N LEU A 67 -11.81 19.62 -16.06
CA LEU A 67 -11.72 18.86 -17.30
C LEU A 67 -12.50 17.53 -17.19
N PRO A 68 -13.82 17.54 -16.95
CA PRO A 68 -14.60 16.30 -16.84
C PRO A 68 -14.51 15.48 -18.14
N GLY A 69 -14.28 14.17 -18.03
CA GLY A 69 -14.11 13.29 -19.20
C GLY A 69 -12.67 13.21 -19.73
N ALA A 70 -11.71 13.88 -19.09
CA ALA A 70 -10.29 13.84 -19.47
C ALA A 70 -9.49 12.75 -18.72
N GLU A 71 -10.14 11.84 -17.99
CA GLU A 71 -9.49 10.88 -17.09
C GLU A 71 -8.46 10.02 -17.85
N SER A 72 -8.85 9.45 -19.00
CA SER A 72 -7.93 8.63 -19.82
C SER A 72 -6.76 9.45 -20.38
N ARG A 73 -6.98 10.74 -20.68
CA ARG A 73 -5.90 11.63 -21.14
C ARG A 73 -4.93 11.93 -20.01
N LEU A 74 -5.45 12.27 -18.82
CA LEU A 74 -4.62 12.53 -17.64
C LEU A 74 -3.84 11.28 -17.24
N GLN A 75 -4.44 10.10 -17.33
CA GLN A 75 -3.75 8.84 -17.10
C GLN A 75 -2.59 8.65 -18.09
N ALA A 76 -2.81 8.88 -19.39
CA ALA A 76 -1.77 8.78 -20.40
C ALA A 76 -0.62 9.80 -20.21
N GLU A 77 -0.89 10.93 -19.55
CA GLU A 77 0.11 11.94 -19.21
C GLU A 77 0.82 11.65 -17.87
N LEU A 78 0.12 11.03 -16.90
CA LEU A 78 0.63 10.75 -15.56
C LEU A 78 1.49 9.49 -15.51
N VAL A 79 1.06 8.40 -16.17
CA VAL A 79 1.77 7.10 -16.13
C VAL A 79 3.25 7.23 -16.48
N PRO A 80 3.65 7.89 -17.59
CA PRO A 80 5.06 8.03 -17.93
C PRO A 80 5.86 8.82 -16.89
N LEU A 81 5.24 9.80 -16.23
CA LEU A 81 5.89 10.58 -15.16
C LEU A 81 6.15 9.72 -13.93
N VAL A 82 5.19 8.88 -13.56
CA VAL A 82 5.33 7.96 -12.43
C VAL A 82 6.37 6.90 -12.76
N GLU A 83 6.34 6.31 -13.96
CA GLU A 83 7.33 5.33 -14.42
C GLU A 83 8.75 5.90 -14.43
N GLU A 84 8.93 7.15 -14.87
CA GLU A 84 10.23 7.84 -14.83
C GLU A 84 10.75 7.98 -13.39
N GLU A 85 9.89 8.41 -12.46
CA GLU A 85 10.25 8.57 -11.05
C GLU A 85 10.57 7.22 -10.38
N LEU A 86 9.75 6.20 -10.60
CA LEU A 86 9.96 4.85 -10.06
C LEU A 86 11.21 4.18 -10.66
N GLY A 87 11.52 4.47 -11.93
CA GLY A 87 12.72 4.00 -12.62
C GLY A 87 14.04 4.51 -12.01
N THR A 88 13.99 5.55 -11.18
CA THR A 88 15.16 6.01 -10.40
C THR A 88 15.48 5.13 -9.18
N GLY A 89 14.59 4.18 -8.87
CA GLY A 89 14.70 3.24 -7.76
C GLY A 89 13.87 3.66 -6.55
N VAL A 90 13.24 2.68 -5.90
CA VAL A 90 12.39 2.89 -4.72
C VAL A 90 13.05 2.29 -3.49
N SER A 91 13.14 3.08 -2.42
CA SER A 91 13.71 2.63 -1.15
C SER A 91 12.64 1.93 -0.30
N PRO A 92 12.99 0.82 0.39
CA PRO A 92 12.14 0.28 1.44
C PRO A 92 11.90 1.28 2.56
N MET A 93 10.68 1.28 3.09
CA MET A 93 10.32 2.03 4.29
C MET A 93 11.16 1.55 5.49
N PRO A 94 11.50 2.41 6.46
CA PRO A 94 12.29 2.00 7.62
C PRO A 94 11.67 0.81 8.35
N GLY A 95 12.41 -0.31 8.43
CA GLY A 95 11.97 -1.55 9.06
C GLY A 95 11.20 -2.52 8.15
N ALA A 96 10.86 -2.14 6.92
CA ALA A 96 10.11 -2.99 6.00
C ALA A 96 10.89 -4.23 5.59
N ALA A 97 12.13 -4.05 5.12
CA ALA A 97 12.99 -5.17 4.71
C ALA A 97 13.23 -6.14 5.87
N GLU A 98 13.62 -5.64 7.05
CA GLU A 98 13.88 -6.49 8.21
C GLU A 98 12.62 -7.24 8.69
N LEU A 99 11.44 -6.62 8.59
CA LEU A 99 10.18 -7.26 8.95
C LEU A 99 9.82 -8.37 7.96
N VAL A 100 9.84 -8.07 6.67
CA VAL A 100 9.56 -9.04 5.59
C VAL A 100 10.54 -10.22 5.67
N GLU A 101 11.84 -9.96 5.79
CA GLU A 101 12.88 -10.98 5.94
C GLU A 101 12.67 -11.88 7.16
N SER A 102 12.19 -11.30 8.27
CA SER A 102 11.96 -12.07 9.50
C SER A 102 10.78 -13.05 9.39
N LEU A 103 9.84 -12.81 8.47
CA LEU A 103 8.59 -13.57 8.31
C LEU A 103 8.65 -14.53 7.11
N SER A 104 9.33 -14.13 6.04
CA SER A 104 9.42 -14.88 4.78
C SER A 104 9.92 -16.32 4.99
N GLY A 105 9.23 -17.27 4.36
CA GLY A 105 9.50 -18.70 4.48
C GLY A 105 9.19 -19.33 5.85
N ARG A 106 8.69 -18.56 6.83
CA ARG A 106 8.30 -19.04 8.16
C ARG A 106 6.80 -18.96 8.39
N ILE A 107 6.19 -17.90 7.87
CA ILE A 107 4.73 -17.76 7.78
C ILE A 107 4.36 -17.31 6.36
N PRO A 108 3.16 -17.63 5.87
CA PRO A 108 2.72 -17.17 4.56
C PRO A 108 2.60 -15.65 4.54
N ILE A 109 3.23 -15.00 3.56
CA ILE A 109 3.16 -13.55 3.39
C ILE A 109 2.83 -13.14 1.95
N ALA A 110 2.04 -12.08 1.80
CA ALA A 110 1.68 -11.53 0.50
C ALA A 110 1.65 -10.00 0.48
N VAL A 111 1.59 -9.45 -0.73
CA VAL A 111 1.36 -8.03 -0.99
C VAL A 111 -0.04 -7.82 -1.59
N ALA A 112 -0.72 -6.76 -1.16
CA ALA A 112 -1.99 -6.28 -1.71
C ALA A 112 -1.92 -4.76 -1.95
N THR A 113 -2.05 -4.29 -3.19
CA THR A 113 -1.90 -2.86 -3.55
C THR A 113 -3.05 -2.35 -4.44
N ASN A 114 -3.28 -1.03 -4.41
CA ASN A 114 -4.11 -0.32 -5.39
C ASN A 114 -3.34 0.07 -6.68
N SER A 115 -2.04 -0.21 -6.74
CA SER A 115 -1.21 -0.05 -7.93
C SER A 115 -1.50 -1.13 -8.98
N PRO A 116 -1.36 -0.84 -10.28
CA PRO A 116 -1.50 -1.83 -11.35
C PRO A 116 -0.34 -2.83 -11.35
N ARG A 117 -0.56 -4.02 -11.93
CA ARG A 117 0.43 -5.12 -11.94
C ARG A 117 1.80 -4.69 -12.45
N THR A 118 1.86 -3.98 -13.57
CA THR A 118 3.14 -3.55 -14.17
C THR A 118 3.98 -2.74 -13.18
N MET A 119 3.35 -1.80 -12.49
CA MET A 119 4.00 -0.95 -11.50
C MET A 119 4.41 -1.73 -10.25
N LEU A 120 3.57 -2.63 -9.76
CA LEU A 120 3.89 -3.49 -8.62
C LEU A 120 5.15 -4.34 -8.89
N ASP A 121 5.26 -4.91 -10.08
CA ASP A 121 6.42 -5.73 -10.47
C ASP A 121 7.71 -4.90 -10.51
N ASP A 122 7.66 -3.69 -11.08
CA ASP A 122 8.82 -2.79 -11.19
C ASP A 122 9.32 -2.33 -9.81
N ILE A 123 8.41 -1.96 -8.91
CA ILE A 123 8.75 -1.46 -7.58
C ILE A 123 9.26 -2.58 -6.68
N LEU A 124 8.64 -3.77 -6.70
CA LEU A 124 9.14 -4.93 -5.96
C LEU A 124 10.48 -5.43 -6.50
N GLY A 125 10.67 -5.40 -7.83
CA GLY A 125 11.91 -5.79 -8.48
C GLY A 125 13.07 -4.87 -8.12
N SER A 126 12.86 -3.56 -8.23
CA SER A 126 13.89 -2.55 -7.93
C SER A 126 14.25 -2.44 -6.45
N SER A 127 13.30 -2.73 -5.54
CA SER A 127 13.53 -2.72 -4.08
C SER A 127 14.28 -3.95 -3.56
N GLY A 128 14.37 -5.03 -4.34
CA GLY A 128 14.93 -6.31 -3.91
C GLY A 128 14.00 -7.13 -3.01
N LEU A 129 12.74 -6.71 -2.81
CA LEU A 129 11.79 -7.42 -1.95
C LEU A 129 10.95 -8.49 -2.69
N ALA A 130 10.95 -8.51 -4.02
CA ALA A 130 10.11 -9.40 -4.82
C ALA A 130 10.21 -10.89 -4.42
N GLY A 131 11.42 -11.37 -4.09
CA GLY A 131 11.67 -12.78 -3.78
C GLY A 131 11.19 -13.26 -2.42
N TYR A 132 10.64 -12.39 -1.57
CA TYR A 132 10.25 -12.75 -0.21
C TYR A 132 8.77 -13.14 -0.06
N PHE A 133 7.92 -12.77 -1.02
CA PHE A 133 6.47 -12.95 -0.91
C PHE A 133 5.99 -14.23 -1.59
N ASP A 134 5.08 -14.95 -0.94
CA ASP A 134 4.44 -16.15 -1.50
C ASP A 134 3.43 -15.77 -2.59
N ALA A 135 2.82 -14.58 -2.49
CA ALA A 135 1.94 -14.03 -3.50
C ALA A 135 1.95 -12.49 -3.51
N THR A 136 1.59 -11.91 -4.64
CA THR A 136 1.32 -10.48 -4.78
C THR A 136 0.01 -10.28 -5.55
N VAL A 137 -0.76 -9.26 -5.20
CA VAL A 137 -2.05 -8.93 -5.84
C VAL A 137 -2.13 -7.43 -6.10
N ALA A 138 -2.32 -7.09 -7.38
CA ALA A 138 -2.52 -5.74 -7.87
C ALA A 138 -4.01 -5.40 -8.06
N ALA A 139 -4.30 -4.11 -8.24
CA ALA A 139 -5.68 -3.61 -8.37
C ALA A 139 -6.41 -4.14 -9.60
N ASP A 140 -5.69 -4.31 -10.71
CA ASP A 140 -6.20 -4.77 -12.01
C ASP A 140 -6.40 -6.29 -12.08
N GLU A 141 -6.15 -7.02 -10.98
CA GLU A 141 -6.39 -8.45 -10.85
C GLU A 141 -7.68 -8.80 -10.08
N VAL A 142 -8.39 -7.80 -9.57
CA VAL A 142 -9.61 -7.97 -8.76
C VAL A 142 -10.78 -7.17 -9.33
N ALA A 143 -12.00 -7.53 -8.91
CA ALA A 143 -13.20 -6.87 -9.39
C ALA A 143 -13.33 -5.44 -8.83
N GLU A 144 -13.11 -5.28 -7.52
CA GLU A 144 -13.13 -3.97 -6.86
C GLU A 144 -11.85 -3.74 -6.05
N ALA A 145 -11.14 -2.64 -6.34
CA ALA A 145 -9.94 -2.23 -5.62
C ALA A 145 -10.28 -1.66 -4.22
N LYS A 146 -9.27 -1.37 -3.38
CA LYS A 146 -9.48 -0.77 -2.05
C LYS A 146 -10.29 0.53 -2.23
N PRO A 147 -11.36 0.78 -1.45
CA PRO A 147 -11.65 0.23 -0.13
C PRO A 147 -12.49 -1.07 -0.13
N ALA A 148 -12.79 -1.66 -1.28
CA ALA A 148 -13.39 -2.99 -1.32
C ALA A 148 -12.39 -4.05 -0.82
N PRO A 149 -12.87 -5.18 -0.28
CA PRO A 149 -12.00 -6.16 0.37
C PRO A 149 -11.25 -7.07 -0.62
N ASP A 150 -11.57 -7.02 -1.91
CA ASP A 150 -11.23 -8.05 -2.89
C ASP A 150 -9.73 -8.30 -3.00
N VAL A 151 -8.90 -7.25 -2.98
CA VAL A 151 -7.43 -7.39 -3.04
C VAL A 151 -6.88 -8.14 -1.83
N TYR A 152 -7.43 -7.91 -0.63
CA TYR A 152 -7.04 -8.61 0.59
C TYR A 152 -7.56 -10.05 0.61
N LEU A 153 -8.82 -10.27 0.21
CA LEU A 153 -9.40 -11.61 0.11
C LEU A 153 -8.62 -12.48 -0.88
N SER A 154 -8.25 -11.90 -2.03
CA SER A 154 -7.40 -12.54 -3.04
C SER A 154 -6.01 -12.84 -2.48
N ALA A 155 -5.36 -11.88 -1.81
CA ALA A 155 -4.02 -12.08 -1.25
C ALA A 155 -3.99 -13.18 -0.18
N PHE A 156 -4.91 -13.15 0.79
CA PHE A 156 -5.05 -14.20 1.80
C PHE A 156 -5.35 -15.56 1.16
N GLY A 157 -6.24 -15.60 0.16
CA GLY A 157 -6.56 -16.81 -0.58
C GLY A 157 -5.37 -17.42 -1.32
N ARG A 158 -4.55 -16.61 -1.99
CA ARG A 158 -3.36 -17.06 -2.74
C ARG A 158 -2.28 -17.67 -1.83
N ILE A 159 -2.19 -17.22 -0.58
CA ILE A 159 -1.25 -17.76 0.41
C ILE A 159 -1.86 -18.84 1.31
N GLY A 160 -3.10 -19.26 1.04
CA GLY A 160 -3.80 -20.30 1.80
C GLY A 160 -4.12 -19.92 3.25
N ALA A 161 -4.19 -18.61 3.56
CA ALA A 161 -4.47 -18.09 4.89
C ALA A 161 -5.94 -17.67 5.04
N ALA A 162 -6.49 -17.82 6.24
CA ALA A 162 -7.83 -17.33 6.55
C ALA A 162 -7.75 -15.86 7.00
N PRO A 163 -8.52 -14.92 6.40
CA PRO A 163 -8.40 -13.50 6.72
C PRO A 163 -8.74 -13.22 8.19
N ASP A 164 -9.72 -13.91 8.78
CA ASP A 164 -10.13 -13.79 10.19
C ASP A 164 -9.05 -14.20 11.22
N ARG A 165 -8.00 -14.89 10.76
CA ARG A 165 -6.80 -15.23 11.54
C ARG A 165 -5.53 -14.62 10.92
N GLY A 166 -5.69 -13.75 9.94
CA GLY A 166 -4.63 -13.05 9.24
C GLY A 166 -4.40 -11.65 9.78
N VAL A 167 -3.21 -11.10 9.50
CA VAL A 167 -2.88 -9.71 9.81
C VAL A 167 -2.64 -8.96 8.52
N ALA A 168 -3.28 -7.79 8.38
CA ALA A 168 -2.95 -6.80 7.37
C ALA A 168 -2.12 -5.68 7.97
N ILE A 169 -1.08 -5.24 7.25
CA ILE A 169 -0.26 -4.07 7.62
C ILE A 169 -0.50 -2.99 6.57
N GLU A 170 -0.94 -1.81 7.01
CA GLU A 170 -1.51 -0.75 6.15
C GLU A 170 -1.18 0.65 6.66
N ASP A 171 -1.07 1.63 5.77
CA ASP A 171 -0.78 3.02 6.11
C ASP A 171 -1.87 4.01 5.66
N SER A 172 -2.89 3.54 4.94
CA SER A 172 -3.93 4.41 4.36
C SER A 172 -5.32 4.15 4.96
N PRO A 173 -6.20 5.17 5.07
CA PRO A 173 -7.59 4.95 5.49
C PRO A 173 -8.35 4.01 4.55
N THR A 174 -8.12 4.13 3.24
CA THR A 174 -8.71 3.31 2.19
C THR A 174 -8.35 1.84 2.36
N GLY A 175 -7.08 1.57 2.62
CA GLY A 175 -6.57 0.23 2.80
C GLY A 175 -6.90 -0.40 4.14
N VAL A 176 -6.86 0.37 5.24
CA VAL A 176 -7.41 -0.04 6.54
C VAL A 176 -8.88 -0.47 6.38
N ALA A 177 -9.68 0.28 5.62
CA ALA A 177 -11.08 -0.09 5.38
C ALA A 177 -11.21 -1.39 4.57
N ALA A 178 -10.40 -1.58 3.54
CA ALA A 178 -10.38 -2.80 2.72
C ALA A 178 -10.01 -4.04 3.55
N ALA A 179 -8.91 -3.97 4.30
CA ALA A 179 -8.44 -5.06 5.16
C ALA A 179 -9.47 -5.44 6.23
N ARG A 180 -10.09 -4.43 6.88
CA ARG A 180 -11.17 -4.69 7.84
C ARG A 180 -12.40 -5.34 7.21
N ARG A 181 -12.80 -4.91 6.02
CA ARG A 181 -13.92 -5.53 5.29
C ARG A 181 -13.60 -6.96 4.85
N ALA A 182 -12.34 -7.28 4.61
CA ALA A 182 -11.89 -8.64 4.36
C ALA A 182 -11.93 -9.53 5.63
N GLY A 183 -12.05 -8.91 6.81
CA GLY A 183 -12.17 -9.60 8.10
C GLY A 183 -10.84 -9.80 8.83
N SER A 184 -9.75 -9.19 8.35
CA SER A 184 -8.43 -9.34 8.98
C SER A 184 -8.20 -8.38 10.14
N PHE A 185 -7.25 -8.77 11.00
CA PHE A 185 -6.71 -7.88 12.02
C PHE A 185 -5.82 -6.84 11.35
N VAL A 186 -6.03 -5.56 11.63
CA VAL A 186 -5.31 -4.48 10.94
C VAL A 186 -4.31 -3.78 11.86
N VAL A 187 -3.04 -3.88 11.49
CA VAL A 187 -1.94 -3.06 12.03
C VAL A 187 -1.78 -1.84 11.12
N ALA A 188 -2.23 -0.70 11.61
CA ALA A 188 -2.11 0.58 10.92
C ALA A 188 -0.76 1.24 11.23
N VAL A 189 -0.02 1.69 10.22
CA VAL A 189 1.27 2.39 10.33
C VAL A 189 1.06 3.87 10.02
N SER A 190 1.28 4.76 10.99
CA SER A 190 0.89 6.17 10.84
C SER A 190 1.99 7.09 10.31
N ALA A 191 3.21 6.60 10.04
CA ALA A 191 4.37 7.41 9.64
C ALA A 191 4.08 8.35 8.44
N THR A 192 3.28 7.88 7.50
CA THR A 192 3.01 8.51 6.20
C THR A 192 1.71 9.31 6.17
N THR A 193 0.91 9.27 7.24
CA THR A 193 -0.48 9.75 7.24
C THR A 193 -0.66 11.27 7.38
N GLY A 194 0.40 12.05 7.56
CA GLY A 194 0.30 13.51 7.72
C GLY A 194 -0.57 13.95 8.92
N GLY A 195 -0.77 13.08 9.92
CA GLY A 195 -1.64 13.34 11.07
C GLY A 195 -3.08 12.81 10.94
N VAL A 196 -3.42 12.14 9.84
CA VAL A 196 -4.70 11.43 9.69
C VAL A 196 -4.74 10.24 10.65
N ARG A 197 -5.81 10.14 11.44
CA ARG A 197 -6.00 9.02 12.36
C ARG A 197 -6.47 7.78 11.60
N LEU A 198 -5.64 6.75 11.59
CA LEU A 198 -6.01 5.44 11.06
C LEU A 198 -6.84 4.64 12.07
N ALA A 199 -7.87 3.97 11.56
CA ALA A 199 -8.78 3.14 12.35
C ALA A 199 -8.38 1.66 12.38
N GLY A 200 -7.08 1.37 12.58
CA GLY A 200 -6.59 0.00 12.78
C GLY A 200 -6.94 -0.56 14.17
N ASP A 201 -6.84 -1.88 14.33
CA ASP A 201 -6.98 -2.54 15.64
C ASP A 201 -5.80 -2.19 16.56
N VAL A 202 -4.63 -2.07 15.93
CA VAL A 202 -3.41 -1.48 16.51
C VAL A 202 -2.90 -0.41 15.56
N THR A 203 -2.50 0.73 16.12
CA THR A 203 -1.79 1.78 15.37
C THR A 203 -0.38 1.91 15.90
N LEU A 204 0.60 1.81 15.00
CA LEU A 204 2.01 1.94 15.27
C LEU A 204 2.58 3.13 14.49
N PRO A 205 3.55 3.86 15.04
CA PRO A 205 4.13 5.00 14.34
C PRO A 205 5.02 4.59 13.17
N THR A 206 5.56 3.38 13.13
CA THR A 206 6.56 2.93 12.14
C THR A 206 6.67 1.40 12.18
N LEU A 207 7.12 0.79 11.08
CA LEU A 207 7.48 -0.64 11.04
C LEU A 207 8.67 -0.99 11.94
N THR A 208 9.48 0.00 12.33
CA THR A 208 10.56 -0.20 13.31
C THR A 208 10.08 -0.32 14.76
N ASP A 209 8.78 -0.16 15.04
CA ASP A 209 8.23 -0.20 16.40
C ASP A 209 8.60 -1.53 17.09
N PRO A 210 9.22 -1.50 18.30
CA PRO A 210 9.63 -2.70 19.00
C PRO A 210 8.50 -3.72 19.21
N ARG A 211 7.26 -3.26 19.38
CA ARG A 211 6.09 -4.14 19.54
C ARG A 211 5.86 -5.00 18.30
N LEU A 212 6.04 -4.44 17.10
CA LEU A 212 5.91 -5.17 15.85
C LEU A 212 7.05 -6.16 15.65
N ARG A 213 8.28 -5.74 15.95
CA ARG A 213 9.48 -6.60 15.83
C ARG A 213 9.42 -7.78 16.80
N ASP A 214 9.02 -7.53 18.04
CA ASP A 214 8.87 -8.58 19.05
C ASP A 214 7.70 -9.51 18.71
N TRP A 215 6.61 -8.96 18.13
CA TRP A 215 5.51 -9.77 17.62
C TRP A 215 5.95 -10.69 16.48
N ALA A 216 6.66 -10.16 15.48
CA ALA A 216 7.20 -10.93 14.37
C ALA A 216 8.04 -12.11 14.87
N ARG A 217 8.94 -11.88 15.85
CA ARG A 217 9.72 -12.96 16.47
C ARG A 217 8.87 -14.02 17.18
N ARG A 218 7.77 -13.62 17.81
CA ARG A 218 6.88 -14.56 18.53
C ARG A 218 6.09 -15.43 17.56
N VAL A 219 5.52 -14.85 16.52
CA VAL A 219 4.64 -15.60 15.59
C VAL A 219 5.40 -16.58 14.70
N VAL A 220 6.70 -16.38 14.47
CA VAL A 220 7.55 -17.32 13.73
C VAL A 220 8.18 -18.41 14.60
N ALA A 221 8.03 -18.33 15.92
CA ALA A 221 8.58 -19.32 16.87
C ALA A 221 7.59 -20.43 17.25
N VAL A 222 6.36 -20.36 16.72
CA VAL A 222 5.25 -21.31 16.93
C VAL A 222 5.21 -22.31 15.79
#